data_AF-A0A0D8MRE0-F1
#
_entry.id   AF-A0A0D8MRE0-F1
#
_cell.length_a   1.000
_cell.length_b   1.000
_cell.length_c   1.000
_cell.angle_alpha   90.00
_cell.angle_beta   90.00
_cell.angle_gamma   90.00
#
_symmetry.space_group_name_H-M   'P 1'
#
loop_
_entity.id
_entity.type
_entity.pdbx_description
1 polymer ?
#
loop_
_entity_poly.entity_id
_entity_poly.type
_entity_poly.pdbx_seq_one_letter_code
_entity_poly.pdbx_strand_id
1 'polypeptide(L)' 'MFKTLLSLIFNEGLILVCYIGFGFFYLEFFPTYWFALTIFSMIVLIIILPKFTERFDKYDK' A
#
# COMPACT_ATOMS: atom_id res chain seq x y z
N MET A 1 21.11 -1.81 8.35
CA MET A 1 21.03 -0.93 7.16
C MET A 1 20.04 -1.45 6.10
N PHE A 2 19.89 -2.77 5.90
CA PHE A 2 18.85 -3.36 5.05
C PHE A 2 17.41 -3.05 5.52
N LYS A 3 17.17 -2.99 6.84
CA LYS A 3 15.85 -2.61 7.42
C LYS A 3 15.37 -1.24 6.92
N THR A 4 16.26 -0.27 6.74
CA THR A 4 15.91 1.09 6.28
C THR A 4 15.57 1.12 4.80
N LEU A 5 16.30 0.39 3.95
CA LEU A 5 16.02 0.30 2.51
C LEU A 5 14.76 -0.50 2.21
N LEU A 6 14.56 -1.64 2.88
CA LEU A 6 13.35 -2.45 2.69
C LEU A 6 12.11 -1.70 3.18
N SER A 7 12.21 -1.02 4.33
CA SER A 7 11.15 -0.15 4.83
C SER A 7 10.88 1.02 3.88
N LEU A 8 11.92 1.67 3.34
CA LEU A 8 11.77 2.75 2.35
C LEU A 8 11.07 2.27 1.07
N ILE A 9 11.50 1.12 0.52
CA ILE A 9 10.91 0.54 -0.70
C ILE A 9 9.46 0.11 -0.46
N PHE A 10 9.15 -0.50 0.70
CA PHE A 10 7.79 -0.89 1.05
C PHE A 10 6.88 0.29 1.38
N ASN A 11 7.43 1.36 1.96
CA ASN A 11 6.62 2.48 2.44
C ASN A 11 6.45 3.57 1.38
N GLU A 12 7.46 3.85 0.56
CA GLU A 12 7.34 4.88 -0.50
C GLU A 12 7.09 4.25 -1.87
N GLY A 13 7.87 3.24 -2.25
CA GLY A 13 7.76 2.60 -3.56
C GLY A 13 6.47 1.79 -3.72
N LEU A 14 6.20 0.88 -2.79
CA LEU A 14 5.04 -0.01 -2.86
C LEU A 14 3.72 0.77 -2.73
N ILE A 15 3.66 1.77 -1.85
CA ILE A 15 2.46 2.61 -1.70
C ILE A 15 2.15 3.36 -3.01
N LEU A 16 3.17 3.91 -3.67
CA LEU A 16 2.99 4.66 -4.90
C LEU A 16 2.57 3.75 -6.06
N VAL A 17 3.16 2.56 -6.17
CA VAL A 17 2.74 1.53 -7.15
C VAL A 17 1.33 1.05 -6.87
N CYS A 18 0.97 0.82 -5.60
CA CYS A 18 -0.40 0.47 -5.20
C CYS A 18 -1.39 1.58 -5.56
N TYR A 19 -1.03 2.85 -5.34
CA TYR A 19 -1.90 3.98 -5.69
C TYR A 19 -2.24 4.01 -7.18
N ILE A 20 -1.21 3.91 -8.01
CA ILE A 20 -1.36 3.91 -9.46
C ILE A 20 -2.14 2.66 -9.91
N GLY A 21 -1.81 1.49 -9.36
CA GLY A 21 -2.47 0.22 -9.67
C GLY A 21 -3.95 0.22 -9.30
N PHE A 22 -4.32 0.68 -8.11
CA PHE A 22 -5.72 0.80 -7.69
C PHE A 22 -6.46 1.84 -8.52
N GLY A 23 -5.83 2.99 -8.81
CA GLY A 23 -6.42 4.01 -9.66
C GLY A 23 -6.80 3.46 -11.05
N PHE A 24 -5.85 2.83 -11.74
CA PHE A 24 -6.12 2.23 -13.06
C PHE A 24 -7.11 1.07 -12.99
N PHE A 25 -7.01 0.21 -11.98
CA PHE A 25 -7.93 -0.90 -11.80
C PHE A 25 -9.37 -0.41 -11.60
N TYR A 26 -9.61 0.53 -10.69
CA TYR A 26 -10.96 1.02 -10.48
C TYR A 26 -11.46 1.90 -11.62
N LEU A 27 -10.58 2.59 -12.34
CA LEU A 27 -10.96 3.34 -13.52
C LEU A 27 -11.46 2.42 -14.64
N GLU A 28 -10.83 1.26 -14.83
CA GLU A 28 -11.24 0.27 -15.83
C GLU A 28 -12.53 -0.46 -15.42
N PHE A 29 -12.63 -0.95 -14.18
CA PHE A 29 -13.74 -1.80 -13.75
C PHE A 29 -14.93 -1.05 -13.15
N PHE A 30 -14.70 0.10 -12.50
CA PHE A 30 -15.72 0.87 -11.77
C PHE A 30 -15.60 2.39 -12.01
N PRO A 31 -15.68 2.86 -13.26
CA PRO A 31 -15.38 4.24 -13.66
C PRO A 31 -16.27 5.31 -13.01
N THR A 32 -17.43 4.94 -12.46
CA THR A 32 -18.31 5.88 -11.75
C THR A 32 -17.85 6.15 -10.31
N TYR A 33 -17.29 5.15 -9.64
CA TYR A 33 -16.92 5.21 -8.22
C TYR A 33 -15.42 5.08 -7.98
N TRP A 34 -14.63 5.11 -9.06
CA TRP A 34 -13.19 4.83 -9.03
C TRP A 34 -12.44 5.67 -8.00
N PHE A 35 -12.76 6.96 -7.92
CA PHE A 35 -12.10 7.90 -7.01
C PHE A 35 -12.37 7.55 -5.53
N ALA A 36 -13.63 7.29 -5.20
CA ALA A 36 -14.03 6.92 -3.84
C ALA A 36 -13.46 5.56 -3.42
N LEU A 37 -13.47 4.57 -4.32
CA LEU A 37 -12.87 3.25 -4.09
C LEU A 37 -11.35 3.33 -3.92
N THR A 38 -10.67 4.18 -4.69
CA THR A 38 -9.22 4.40 -4.57
C THR A 38 -8.87 5.00 -3.21
N ILE A 39 -9.63 6.00 -2.74
CA ILE A 39 -9.45 6.60 -1.41
C ILE A 39 -9.70 5.56 -0.31
N PHE A 40 -10.79 4.80 -0.40
CA PHE A 40 -11.11 3.77 0.59
C PHE A 40 -10.00 2.71 0.66
N SER A 41 -9.54 2.20 -0.48
CA SER A 41 -8.44 1.25 -0.54
C SER A 41 -7.14 1.82 0.01
N MET A 42 -6.85 3.12 -0.17
CA MET A 42 -5.69 3.75 0.46
C MET A 42 -5.76 3.76 1.99
N ILE A 43 -6.91 4.11 2.57
CA ILE A 43 -7.08 4.11 4.03
C ILE A 43 -6.85 2.69 4.57
N VAL A 44 -7.41 1.69 3.91
CA VAL A 44 -7.21 0.28 4.25
C VAL A 44 -5.72 -0.10 4.15
N LEU A 45 -5.03 0.35 3.09
CA LEU A 45 -3.61 0.07 2.87
C LEU A 45 -2.72 0.64 3.97
N ILE A 46 -2.97 1.90 4.38
CA ILE A 46 -2.23 2.57 5.47
C ILE A 46 -2.43 1.87 6.81
N ILE A 47 -3.59 1.25 7.05
CA ILE A 47 -3.86 0.49 8.28
C ILE A 47 -3.22 -0.91 8.25
N ILE A 48 -3.21 -1.53 7.07
CA ILE A 48 -2.73 -2.91 6.88
C ILE A 48 -1.20 -2.97 6.77
N LEU A 49 -0.58 -2.03 6.04
CA LEU A 49 0.87 -1.97 5.87
C LEU A 49 1.65 -2.08 7.19
N PRO A 50 1.39 -1.23 8.22
CA PRO A 50 2.10 -1.28 9.48
C PRO A 50 1.92 -2.61 10.21
N LYS A 51 0.76 -3.27 10.08
CA LYS A 51 0.54 -4.61 10.65
C LYS A 51 1.36 -5.70 9.95
N PHE A 52 1.59 -5.57 8.64
CA PHE A 52 2.45 -6.49 7.91
C PHE A 52 3.94 -6.22 8.21
N THR A 53 4.36 -4.96 8.26
CA THR A 53 5.75 -4.59 8.62
C THR A 53 6.08 -4.88 10.08
N GLU A 54 5.13 -4.79 11.02
CA GLU A 54 5.31 -5.28 12.40
C GLU A 54 5.65 -6.77 12.45
N ARG A 55 5.06 -7.57 11.54
CA ARG A 55 5.35 -9.00 11.47
C ARG A 55 6.76 -9.27 10.96
N PHE A 56 7.29 -8.43 10.06
CA PHE A 56 8.69 -8.51 9.64
C PHE A 56 9.66 -8.10 10.75
N ASP A 57 9.27 -7.19 11.65
CA ASP A 57 10.09 -6.82 12.81
C ASP A 57 10.20 -7.96 13.85
N LYS A 58 9.18 -8.83 13.93
CA LYS A 58 9.17 -10.01 14.83
C LYS A 58 10.07 -11.18 14.41
N TYR A 59 10.57 -11.21 13.16
CA TYR A 59 11.52 -12.26 12.72
C TYR A 59 12.97 -11.99 13.14
N ASP A 60 13.20 -10.93 13.93
CA ASP A 60 14.51 -10.50 14.45
C ASP A 60 14.77 -10.99 15.90
N LYS A 61 14.18 -12.12 16.31
CA LYS A 61 14.44 -12.75 17.62
C LYS A 61 15.22 -14.05 17.48
#